data_AF-A0A7J4E4L5-F1
#
_entry.id   AF-A0A7J4E4L5-F1
#
_cell.length_a   1.000
_cell.length_b   1.000
_cell.length_c   1.000
_cell.angle_alpha   90.00
_cell.angle_beta   90.00
_cell.angle_gamma   90.00
#
_symmetry.space_group_name_H-M   'P 1'
#
loop_
_entity.id
_entity.type
_entity.pdbx_description
1 polymer ?
#
loop_
_entity_poly.entity_id
_entity_poly.type
_entity_poly.pdbx_seq_one_letter_code
_entity_poly.pdbx_strand_id
1 'polypeptide(L)' 'IKMKVKGKLMATGRRKLGAIIGDGVKTGVNVSIMPGVKIGSSSIIGPNVVVYRDLPKGTFVLLKQKLDFKEVTPAS' A
#
# COMPACT_ATOMS: atom_id res chain seq x y z
N ILE A 1 -10.27 7.58 12.59
CA ILE A 1 -9.76 7.30 11.21
C ILE A 1 -10.68 7.97 10.19
N LYS A 2 -10.13 8.49 9.09
CA LYS A 2 -10.90 9.12 8.00
C LYS A 2 -10.75 8.27 6.74
N MET A 3 -11.77 8.27 5.90
CA MET A 3 -11.81 7.50 4.65
C MET A 3 -12.42 8.33 3.54
N LYS A 4 -11.98 8.12 2.30
CA LYS A 4 -12.65 8.71 1.14
C LYS A 4 -13.90 7.90 0.79
N VAL A 5 -15.08 8.49 0.81
CA VAL A 5 -16.35 7.86 0.40
C VAL A 5 -16.98 8.77 -0.63
N LYS A 6 -17.30 8.23 -1.82
CA LYS A 6 -17.83 9.02 -2.96
C LYS A 6 -17.02 10.30 -3.24
N GLY A 7 -15.70 10.20 -3.17
CA GLY A 7 -14.80 11.33 -3.40
C GLY A 7 -14.57 12.27 -2.21
N LYS A 8 -15.39 12.19 -1.14
CA LYS A 8 -15.29 13.06 0.04
C LYS A 8 -14.58 12.38 1.20
N LEU A 9 -13.72 13.11 1.91
CA LEU A 9 -13.05 12.61 3.10
C LEU A 9 -14.04 12.64 4.28
N MET A 10 -14.38 11.48 4.82
CA MET A 10 -15.37 11.33 5.91
C MET A 10 -14.74 10.65 7.13
N ALA A 11 -15.12 11.08 8.33
CA ALA A 11 -14.74 10.41 9.56
C ALA A 11 -15.50 9.10 9.70
N THR A 12 -14.82 8.03 10.13
CA THR A 12 -15.47 6.72 10.31
C THR A 12 -16.12 6.54 11.68
N GLY A 13 -15.98 7.50 12.60
CA GLY A 13 -16.37 7.37 14.01
C GLY A 13 -15.50 6.41 14.82
N ARG A 14 -14.48 5.78 14.22
CA ARG A 14 -13.64 4.76 14.87
C ARG A 14 -12.27 5.31 15.23
N ARG A 15 -11.81 5.00 16.44
CA ARG A 15 -10.42 5.23 16.88
C ARG A 15 -9.42 4.36 16.12
N LYS A 16 -9.75 3.09 15.89
CA LYS A 16 -8.95 2.11 15.13
C LYS A 16 -9.75 1.56 13.96
N LEU A 17 -9.13 1.54 12.78
CA LEU A 17 -9.67 0.95 11.56
C LEU A 17 -8.48 0.53 10.70
N GLY A 18 -8.52 -0.68 10.15
CA GLY A 18 -7.51 -1.16 9.21
C GLY A 18 -7.72 -0.57 7.81
N ALA A 19 -7.64 -1.43 6.80
CA ALA A 19 -7.91 -1.11 5.41
C ALA A 19 -9.12 -1.88 4.90
N ILE A 20 -9.68 -1.43 3.78
CA ILE A 20 -10.78 -2.11 3.10
C ILE A 20 -10.16 -2.74 1.86
N ILE A 21 -10.18 -4.07 1.78
CA ILE A 21 -9.51 -4.84 0.73
C ILE A 21 -10.58 -5.53 -0.09
N GLY A 22 -10.60 -5.25 -1.40
CA GLY A 22 -11.51 -5.88 -2.34
C GLY A 22 -11.17 -7.33 -2.63
N ASP A 23 -12.11 -8.04 -3.23
CA ASP A 23 -11.95 -9.43 -3.63
C ASP A 23 -10.79 -9.64 -4.63
N GLY A 24 -10.09 -10.76 -4.50
CA GLY A 24 -8.98 -11.14 -5.40
C GLY A 24 -7.76 -10.22 -5.36
N VAL A 25 -7.60 -9.38 -4.33
CA VAL A 25 -6.38 -8.57 -4.16
C VAL A 25 -5.19 -9.46 -3.79
N LYS A 26 -4.04 -9.21 -4.43
CA LYS A 26 -2.78 -9.91 -4.15
C LYS A 26 -1.76 -8.93 -3.58
N THR A 27 -1.27 -9.20 -2.37
CA THR A 27 -0.20 -8.43 -1.73
C THR A 27 1.13 -9.16 -1.84
N GLY A 28 2.16 -8.45 -2.28
CA GLY A 28 3.54 -8.92 -2.23
C GLY A 28 4.08 -8.96 -0.80
N VAL A 29 5.33 -9.42 -0.66
CA VAL A 29 6.01 -9.48 0.63
C VAL A 29 6.30 -8.08 1.16
N ASN A 30 6.14 -7.89 2.48
CA ASN A 30 6.44 -6.63 3.18
C ASN A 30 5.61 -5.42 2.69
N VAL A 31 4.34 -5.64 2.36
CA VAL A 31 3.41 -4.53 2.05
C VAL A 31 2.91 -3.90 3.34
N SER A 32 2.95 -2.57 3.40
CA SER A 32 2.40 -1.78 4.52
C SER A 32 1.22 -0.96 4.05
N ILE A 33 0.09 -1.02 4.77
CA ILE A 33 -1.15 -0.36 4.36
C ILE A 33 -1.58 0.65 5.44
N MET A 34 -1.78 1.90 5.04
CA MET A 34 -2.22 2.95 5.97
C MET A 34 -3.69 2.78 6.37
N PRO A 35 -4.04 3.07 7.64
CA PRO A 35 -5.43 3.05 8.12
C PRO A 35 -6.39 3.88 7.25
N GLY A 36 -7.54 3.29 6.89
CA GLY A 36 -8.59 3.96 6.12
C GLY A 36 -8.40 3.96 4.60
N VAL A 37 -7.37 3.28 4.10
CA VAL A 37 -7.17 3.06 2.66
C VAL A 37 -8.14 2.00 2.12
N LYS A 38 -8.62 2.20 0.90
CA LYS A 38 -9.37 1.21 0.12
C LYS A 38 -8.51 0.65 -1.01
N ILE A 39 -8.50 -0.66 -1.17
CA ILE A 39 -7.86 -1.35 -2.29
C ILE A 39 -8.96 -2.01 -3.12
N GLY A 40 -9.16 -1.57 -4.36
CA GLY A 40 -10.16 -2.12 -5.26
C GLY A 40 -9.87 -3.57 -5.64
N SER A 41 -10.92 -4.33 -5.95
CA SER A 41 -10.83 -5.75 -6.30
C SER A 41 -9.86 -6.03 -7.46
N SER A 42 -9.28 -7.23 -7.47
CA SER A 42 -8.33 -7.69 -8.49
C SER A 42 -7.06 -6.83 -8.62
N SER A 43 -6.75 -6.00 -7.62
CA SER A 43 -5.51 -5.22 -7.60
C SER A 43 -4.34 -6.06 -7.12
N ILE A 44 -3.14 -5.72 -7.60
CA ILE A 44 -1.89 -6.37 -7.23
C ILE A 44 -0.98 -5.30 -6.63
N ILE A 45 -0.44 -5.59 -5.45
CA ILE A 45 0.52 -4.72 -4.76
C ILE A 45 1.85 -5.43 -4.76
N GLY A 46 2.86 -4.84 -5.40
CA GLY A 46 4.22 -5.36 -5.42
C GLY A 46 4.88 -5.38 -4.04
N PRO A 47 6.03 -6.07 -3.91
CA PRO A 47 6.74 -6.17 -2.65
C PRO A 47 7.22 -4.79 -2.16
N ASN A 48 7.33 -4.65 -0.84
CA ASN A 48 7.87 -3.46 -0.16
C ASN A 48 7.08 -2.15 -0.42
N VAL A 49 5.86 -2.22 -0.96
CA VAL A 49 5.03 -1.04 -1.22
C VAL A 49 4.37 -0.55 0.07
N VAL A 50 4.44 0.77 0.31
CA VAL A 50 3.62 1.47 1.30
C VAL A 50 2.39 2.05 0.61
N VAL A 51 1.21 1.51 0.91
CA VAL A 51 -0.07 1.97 0.35
C VAL A 51 -0.69 3.03 1.27
N TYR A 52 -0.55 4.30 0.88
CA TYR A 52 -1.10 5.46 1.61
C TYR A 52 -2.25 6.17 0.88
N ARG A 53 -2.63 5.70 -0.31
CA ARG A 53 -3.75 6.20 -1.11
C ARG A 53 -4.64 5.05 -1.57
N ASP A 54 -5.91 5.37 -1.82
CA ASP A 54 -6.85 4.39 -2.37
C ASP A 54 -6.37 3.88 -3.74
N LEU A 55 -6.46 2.57 -3.95
CA LEU A 55 -6.18 1.93 -5.23
C LEU A 55 -7.51 1.61 -5.95
N PRO A 56 -7.70 2.06 -7.20
CA PRO A 56 -8.83 1.64 -8.03
C PRO A 56 -8.86 0.13 -8.27
N LYS A 57 -10.00 -0.39 -8.75
CA LYS A 57 -10.13 -1.80 -9.16
C LYS A 57 -9.12 -2.14 -10.27
N GLY A 58 -8.51 -3.32 -10.21
CA GLY A 58 -7.59 -3.81 -11.25
C GLY A 58 -6.27 -3.06 -11.33
N THR A 59 -5.84 -2.40 -10.25
CA THR A 59 -4.60 -1.62 -10.25
C THR A 59 -3.42 -2.53 -9.94
N PHE A 60 -2.35 -2.43 -10.73
CA PHE A 60 -1.05 -2.98 -10.35
C PHE A 60 -0.13 -1.85 -9.86
N VAL A 61 0.26 -1.89 -8.59
CA VAL A 61 1.18 -0.89 -8.01
C VAL A 61 2.50 -1.55 -7.65
N LEU A 62 3.62 -0.92 -8.01
CA LEU A 62 4.96 -1.41 -7.71
C LEU A 62 5.85 -0.29 -7.17
N LEU A 63 6.75 -0.64 -6.26
CA LEU A 63 7.82 0.24 -5.84
C LEU A 63 9.01 0.08 -6.80
N LYS A 64 9.44 1.18 -7.43
CA LYS A 64 10.71 1.20 -8.17
C LYS A 64 11.82 1.50 -7.18
N GLN A 65 12.67 0.51 -6.92
CA GLN A 65 13.85 0.66 -6.09
C GLN A 65 15.09 0.88 -6.95
N LYS A 66 15.89 1.89 -6.60
CA LYS A 66 17.26 2.03 -7.10
C LYS A 66 18.21 1.44 -6.06
N LEU A 67 19.14 0.61 -6.52
CA LEU A 67 20.18 0.03 -5.67
C LEU A 67 21.50 0.72 -6.01
N ASP A 68 22.19 1.19 -4.99
CA ASP A 68 23.53 1.75 -5.11
C ASP A 68 24.50 0.76 -4.46
N PHE A 69 25.37 0.15 -5.26
CA PHE A 69 26.37 -0.81 -4.81
C PHE A 69 27.70 -0.08 -4.61
N LYS A 70 28.39 -0.37 -3.51
CA LYS A 70 29.75 0.13 -3.22
C LYS A 70 30.63 -1.06 -2.86
N GLU A 71 31.84 -1.11 -3.41
CA GLU A 71 32.84 -2.08 -2.99
C GLU A 71 33.32 -1.74 -1.58
N VAL A 72 33.46 -2.76 -0.74
CA VAL A 72 34.04 -2.64 0.60
C VAL A 72 35.43 -3.24 0.50
N THR A 73 36.47 -2.41 0.64
CA THR A 73 37.84 -2.91 0.81
C THR A 73 37.92 -3.52 2.21
N PRO A 74 38.27 -4.82 2.35
CA PRO A 74 38.52 -5.40 3.66
C PRO A 74 39.64 -4.61 4.33
N ALA A 75 39.46 -4.21 5.59
CA ALA A 75 40.54 -3.64 6.38
C ALA A 75 41.63 -4.71 6.52
N SER A 76 42.84 -4.37 6.08
CA SER A 76 44.05 -5.20 6.17
C SER A 76 44.35 -5.69 7.57
#